data_AF-A0A9X1NZR2-F1
#
_entry.id   AF-A0A9X1NZR2-F1
#
_cell.length_a   1.000
_cell.length_b   1.000
_cell.length_c   1.000
_cell.angle_alpha   90.00
_cell.angle_beta   90.00
_cell.angle_gamma   90.00
#
_symmetry.space_group_name_H-M   'P 1'
#
loop_
_entity.id
_entity.type
_entity.pdbx_description
1 polymer ?
#
loop_
_entity_poly.entity_id
_entity_poly.type
_entity_poly.pdbx_seq_one_letter_code
_entity_poly.pdbx_strand_id
1 'polypeptide(L)'
;MRPINEIIVHCTATPEGREVSVDTIRQWHKQRGWKDIGYHFVVHLDGQIEPGRPVDQVGAHVAGHNTGTIGVVYVGGVDAAMKAKDTRTPEQKESLKRFLSELLVRFPSVTKISGHNQYAAKACPCFDARREYAHLLNASAPQPTARVEDVPVSGTGTVTASTLNLRDAPNMGGRDIGDLPKGTVVSVYGSDGDWLKIKTPAGYEGWVARRYVATDAAGSEENGENPQLAGPFAEKAPWIIASLLRDIPAWGEEDCFGCLGNLGHESNGLATMQEISPSSGRGGYGWAQWTGARRDAFEAWCRDRRLPPNSDDANYYFLLHELLTSEKRTVPAVAAAAGRYGKVRAFEAAFERAGVKHFESRDQWADRAAAAWKSATPEQKIAPFGAKEVVVPAEPKNEASPVEKAIGAGKGAASGAVAGVTTGGAIVLIGTTMGWLPPEANTAMFGAAVTGVLTGFSSFVMAVIGSYRAPANGGN
;
A
#
# COMPACT_ATOMS: atom_id res chain seq x y z
N MET A 1 -10.50 3.60 22.95
CA MET A 1 -9.72 4.04 21.78
C MET A 1 -9.51 5.54 21.92
N ARG A 2 -8.28 6.06 21.78
CA ARG A 2 -8.01 7.50 21.88
C ARG A 2 -8.62 8.25 20.68
N PRO A 3 -9.02 9.53 20.81
CA PRO A 3 -9.50 10.30 19.67
C PRO A 3 -8.37 10.46 18.64
N ILE A 4 -8.71 10.32 17.36
CA ILE A 4 -7.78 10.42 16.22
C ILE A 4 -8.45 11.29 15.15
N ASN A 5 -7.81 12.39 14.75
CA ASN A 5 -8.38 13.37 13.82
C ASN A 5 -7.45 13.73 12.65
N GLU A 6 -6.21 13.24 12.65
CA GLU A 6 -5.24 13.56 11.60
C GLU A 6 -4.25 12.41 11.35
N ILE A 7 -3.86 12.24 10.09
CA ILE A 7 -2.77 11.34 9.68
C ILE A 7 -1.60 12.21 9.17
N ILE A 8 -0.38 11.91 9.63
CA ILE A 8 0.84 12.65 9.27
C ILE A 8 1.82 11.70 8.59
N VAL A 9 2.20 12.04 7.35
CA VAL A 9 3.14 11.28 6.54
C VAL A 9 4.58 11.77 6.77
N HIS A 10 5.49 10.81 6.89
CA HIS A 10 6.92 11.00 7.14
C HIS A 10 7.79 10.20 6.16
N CYS A 11 9.07 10.51 6.13
CA CYS A 11 10.13 9.69 5.54
C CYS A 11 11.17 9.31 6.60
N THR A 12 11.86 8.17 6.45
CA THR A 12 12.96 7.75 7.36
C THR A 12 14.24 8.57 7.18
N ALA A 13 14.35 9.35 6.10
CA ALA A 13 15.56 10.03 5.65
C ALA A 13 16.73 9.06 5.38
N THR A 14 16.41 7.90 4.81
CA THR A 14 17.39 6.90 4.38
C THR A 14 17.62 6.98 2.87
N PRO A 15 18.82 6.61 2.37
CA PRO A 15 19.11 6.61 0.93
C PRO A 15 18.07 5.86 0.09
N GLU A 16 17.79 6.38 -1.10
CA GLU A 16 16.97 5.72 -2.14
C GLU A 16 17.42 4.26 -2.36
N GLY A 17 16.45 3.34 -2.36
CA GLY A 17 16.69 1.91 -2.55
C GLY A 17 17.27 1.15 -1.34
N ARG A 18 17.55 1.83 -0.21
CA ARG A 18 18.00 1.17 1.02
C ARG A 18 16.84 0.81 1.93
N GLU A 19 16.51 -0.48 1.99
CA GLU A 19 15.48 -1.01 2.89
C GLU A 19 15.85 -0.84 4.37
N VAL A 20 14.84 -0.63 5.22
CA VAL A 20 14.99 -0.46 6.66
C VAL A 20 13.77 -1.07 7.38
N SER A 21 14.01 -2.04 8.25
CA SER A 21 12.95 -2.69 9.04
C SER A 21 12.40 -1.82 10.17
N VAL A 22 11.19 -2.11 10.64
CA VAL A 22 10.61 -1.48 11.84
C VAL A 22 11.53 -1.63 13.04
N ASP A 23 12.15 -2.80 13.24
CA ASP A 23 13.07 -3.05 14.34
C ASP A 23 14.32 -2.16 14.29
N THR A 24 14.84 -1.91 13.09
CA THR A 24 15.97 -1.00 12.89
C THR A 24 15.58 0.43 13.30
N ILE A 25 14.42 0.91 12.86
CA ILE A 25 13.92 2.25 13.21
C ILE A 25 13.64 2.34 14.72
N ARG A 26 13.06 1.29 15.31
CA ARG A 26 12.82 1.17 16.75
C ARG A 26 14.13 1.24 17.54
N GLN A 27 15.17 0.55 17.09
CA GLN A 27 16.50 0.60 17.70
C GLN A 27 17.08 2.02 17.65
N TRP A 28 17.01 2.71 16.50
CA TRP A 28 17.47 4.10 16.38
C TRP A 28 16.73 5.05 17.33
N HIS A 29 15.42 4.88 17.49
CA HIS A 29 14.64 5.67 18.45
C HIS A 29 14.99 5.35 19.90
N LYS A 30 15.17 4.07 20.26
CA LYS A 30 15.59 3.66 21.60
C LYS A 30 16.98 4.20 21.97
N GLN A 31 17.92 4.24 21.03
CA GLN A 31 19.24 4.87 21.23
C GLN A 31 19.14 6.38 21.53
N ARG A 32 18.06 7.03 21.10
CA ARG A 32 17.75 8.44 21.41
C ARG A 32 16.94 8.59 22.71
N GLY A 33 16.82 7.54 23.51
CA GLY A 33 16.11 7.54 24.79
C GLY A 33 14.59 7.40 24.68
N TRP A 34 14.05 7.03 23.51
CA TRP A 34 12.61 6.82 23.36
C TRP A 34 12.20 5.43 23.83
N LYS A 35 10.96 5.29 24.32
CA LYS A 35 10.43 4.01 24.79
C LYS A 35 10.24 2.99 23.67
N ASP A 36 9.89 3.47 22.47
CA ASP A 36 9.60 2.65 21.29
C ASP A 36 9.72 3.52 20.01
N ILE A 37 9.55 2.90 18.83
CA ILE A 37 9.39 3.59 17.55
C ILE A 37 8.35 4.72 17.65
N GLY A 38 8.64 5.86 17.01
CA GLY A 38 7.77 7.04 17.07
C GLY A 38 6.54 7.00 16.15
N TYR A 39 6.58 6.15 15.11
CA TYR A 39 5.55 6.02 14.07
C TYR A 39 4.63 4.82 14.36
N HIS A 40 3.40 4.87 13.86
CA HIS A 40 2.44 3.77 14.01
C HIS A 40 2.55 2.76 12.86
N PHE A 41 2.97 3.19 11.68
CA PHE A 41 3.09 2.34 10.49
C PHE A 41 4.32 2.71 9.68
N VAL A 42 4.99 1.70 9.11
CA VAL A 42 6.14 1.84 8.21
C VAL A 42 5.78 1.26 6.85
N VAL A 43 6.09 1.98 5.77
CA VAL A 43 5.90 1.53 4.38
C VAL A 43 7.26 1.19 3.77
N HIS A 44 7.49 -0.10 3.53
CA HIS A 44 8.72 -0.67 2.96
C HIS A 44 8.84 -0.36 1.46
N LEU A 45 10.03 -0.55 0.87
CA LEU A 45 10.28 -0.24 -0.54
C LEU A 45 9.40 -1.04 -1.51
N ASP A 46 9.02 -2.26 -1.13
CA ASP A 46 8.11 -3.13 -1.87
C ASP A 46 6.61 -2.80 -1.68
N GLY A 47 6.30 -1.78 -0.88
CA GLY A 47 4.94 -1.37 -0.55
C GLY A 47 4.33 -2.09 0.65
N GLN A 48 5.02 -3.08 1.26
CA GLN A 48 4.52 -3.72 2.48
C GLN A 48 4.38 -2.68 3.61
N ILE A 49 3.29 -2.79 4.38
CA ILE A 49 3.01 -1.92 5.52
C ILE A 49 3.15 -2.73 6.81
N GLU A 50 4.13 -2.38 7.62
CA GLU A 50 4.41 -3.05 8.89
C GLU A 50 3.97 -2.15 10.08
N PRO A 51 3.25 -2.69 11.07
CA PRO A 51 2.89 -1.94 12.27
C PRO A 51 4.11 -1.63 13.14
N GLY A 52 4.23 -0.36 13.53
CA GLY A 52 5.19 0.13 14.50
C GLY A 52 4.58 0.23 15.89
N ARG A 53 4.40 1.45 16.38
CA ARG A 53 3.74 1.71 17.67
C ARG A 53 2.24 1.44 17.56
N PRO A 54 1.62 0.77 18.56
CA PRO A 54 0.17 0.58 18.59
C PRO A 54 -0.62 1.89 18.47
N VAL A 55 -1.67 1.90 17.64
CA VAL A 55 -2.47 3.11 17.35
C VAL A 55 -3.25 3.63 18.56
N ASP A 56 -3.53 2.77 19.55
CA ASP A 56 -4.13 3.16 20.82
C ASP A 56 -3.18 3.95 21.74
N GLN A 57 -1.87 3.90 21.48
CA GLN A 57 -0.86 4.70 22.16
C GLN A 57 -0.57 5.99 21.39
N VAL A 58 -0.11 7.02 22.11
CA VAL A 58 0.34 8.27 21.49
C VAL A 58 1.73 8.06 20.87
N GLY A 59 1.88 8.51 19.63
CA GLY A 59 3.13 8.47 18.87
C GLY A 59 4.21 9.44 19.39
N ALA A 60 5.37 9.39 18.76
CA ALA A 60 6.46 10.34 18.97
C ALA A 60 7.09 10.72 17.62
N HIS A 61 6.29 11.30 16.72
CA HIS A 61 6.67 11.57 15.34
C HIS A 61 6.63 13.06 14.96
N VAL A 62 5.89 13.91 15.68
CA VAL A 62 5.95 15.38 15.58
C VAL A 62 5.95 15.99 16.98
N ALA A 63 7.05 16.61 17.39
CA ALA A 63 7.15 17.25 18.69
C ALA A 63 6.04 18.32 18.86
N GLY A 64 5.30 18.28 19.97
CA GLY A 64 4.17 19.17 20.23
C GLY A 64 2.86 18.84 19.49
N HIS A 65 2.85 17.85 18.58
CA HIS A 65 1.68 17.53 17.74
C HIS A 65 1.47 16.01 17.55
N ASN A 66 1.69 15.22 18.62
CA ASN A 66 1.50 13.75 18.59
C ASN A 66 0.10 13.30 19.05
N THR A 67 -0.59 14.12 19.85
CA THR A 67 -1.92 13.79 20.39
C THR A 67 -2.94 13.93 19.28
N GLY A 68 -3.82 12.92 19.12
CA GLY A 68 -4.84 12.92 18.07
C GLY A 68 -4.36 12.46 16.70
N THR A 69 -3.06 12.12 16.54
CA THR A 69 -2.48 11.86 15.22
C THR A 69 -2.03 10.42 15.01
N ILE A 70 -2.06 9.95 13.75
CA ILE A 70 -1.38 8.74 13.30
C ILE A 70 -0.17 9.12 12.44
N GLY A 71 1.06 8.84 12.88
CA GLY A 71 2.26 8.91 12.04
C GLY A 71 2.44 7.67 11.16
N VAL A 72 2.50 7.86 9.84
CA VAL A 72 2.86 6.86 8.83
C VAL A 72 4.19 7.28 8.21
N VAL A 73 5.20 6.41 8.18
CA VAL A 73 6.52 6.72 7.61
C VAL A 73 6.81 5.80 6.43
N TYR A 74 7.36 6.32 5.33
CA TYR A 74 7.91 5.48 4.27
C TYR A 74 9.44 5.39 4.36
N VAL A 75 10.01 4.26 3.95
CA VAL A 75 11.46 4.04 3.87
C VAL A 75 12.02 4.82 2.69
N GLY A 76 12.93 5.76 2.96
CA GLY A 76 13.56 6.64 1.97
C GLY A 76 13.56 8.10 2.41
N GLY A 77 13.66 9.01 1.44
CA GLY A 77 13.56 10.46 1.63
C GLY A 77 14.84 11.25 1.33
N VAL A 78 15.93 10.58 0.99
CA VAL A 78 17.16 11.27 0.53
C VAL A 78 17.80 10.57 -0.68
N ASP A 79 18.41 11.37 -1.55
CA ASP A 79 19.22 10.88 -2.66
C ASP A 79 20.59 10.34 -2.22
N ALA A 80 21.41 9.89 -3.17
CA ALA A 80 22.76 9.38 -2.91
C ALA A 80 23.71 10.43 -2.27
N ALA A 81 23.40 11.72 -2.38
CA ALA A 81 24.15 12.82 -1.77
C ALA A 81 23.55 13.25 -0.41
N MET A 82 22.64 12.46 0.16
CA MET A 82 21.92 12.75 1.41
C MET A 82 21.08 14.04 1.35
N LYS A 83 20.68 14.48 0.16
CA LYS A 83 19.76 15.61 -0.01
C LYS A 83 18.32 15.12 -0.05
N ALA A 84 17.42 15.89 0.53
CA ALA A 84 16.00 15.56 0.57
C ALA A 84 15.42 15.39 -0.84
N LYS A 85 14.80 14.23 -1.09
CA LYS A 85 14.16 13.87 -2.37
C LYS A 85 12.96 12.97 -2.07
N ASP A 86 11.85 13.13 -2.78
CA ASP A 86 10.80 12.12 -2.79
C ASP A 86 11.31 10.88 -3.53
N THR A 87 11.76 9.89 -2.77
CA THR A 87 12.31 8.62 -3.26
C THR A 87 11.30 7.48 -3.17
N ARG A 88 10.00 7.77 -2.96
CA ARG A 88 8.99 6.71 -2.86
C ARG A 88 8.95 5.92 -4.16
N THR A 89 9.01 4.59 -4.03
CA THR A 89 8.77 3.67 -5.14
C THR A 89 7.32 3.76 -5.61
N PRO A 90 6.99 3.32 -6.84
CA PRO A 90 5.59 3.18 -7.28
C PRO A 90 4.75 2.36 -6.29
N GLU A 91 5.29 1.26 -5.77
CA GLU A 91 4.65 0.36 -4.82
C GLU A 91 4.34 1.06 -3.50
N GLN A 92 5.29 1.89 -3.01
CA GLN A 92 5.08 2.73 -1.83
C GLN A 92 4.00 3.78 -2.05
N LYS A 93 3.98 4.45 -3.20
CA LYS A 93 2.99 5.50 -3.48
C LYS A 93 1.57 4.93 -3.49
N GLU A 94 1.39 3.77 -4.12
CA GLU A 94 0.08 3.12 -4.21
C GLU A 94 -0.35 2.54 -2.86
N SER A 95 0.54 1.79 -2.20
CA SER A 95 0.25 1.20 -0.88
C SER A 95 -0.06 2.28 0.16
N LEU A 96 0.68 3.39 0.15
CA LEU A 96 0.42 4.52 1.03
C LEU A 96 -0.94 5.16 0.73
N LYS A 97 -1.29 5.41 -0.54
CA LYS A 97 -2.60 5.98 -0.91
C LYS A 97 -3.75 5.08 -0.46
N ARG A 98 -3.64 3.77 -0.70
CA ARG A 98 -4.62 2.77 -0.26
C ARG A 98 -4.76 2.76 1.25
N PHE A 99 -3.63 2.66 1.94
CA PHE A 99 -3.62 2.56 3.40
C PHE A 99 -4.13 3.83 4.08
N LEU A 100 -3.82 5.01 3.54
CA LEU A 100 -4.43 6.26 4.00
C LEU A 100 -5.96 6.21 3.84
N SER A 101 -6.46 5.65 2.74
CA SER A 101 -7.90 5.45 2.54
C SER A 101 -8.49 4.48 3.57
N GLU A 102 -7.83 3.35 3.84
CA GLU A 102 -8.23 2.39 4.88
C GLU A 102 -8.24 3.03 6.28
N LEU A 103 -7.25 3.87 6.61
CA LEU A 103 -7.21 4.62 7.87
C LEU A 103 -8.35 5.63 7.97
N LEU A 104 -8.72 6.32 6.89
CA LEU A 104 -9.89 7.21 6.86
C LEU A 104 -11.19 6.43 7.10
N VAL A 105 -11.30 5.19 6.60
CA VAL A 105 -12.45 4.32 6.88
C VAL A 105 -12.46 3.88 8.35
N ARG A 106 -11.30 3.46 8.88
CA ARG A 106 -11.16 2.96 10.25
C ARG A 106 -11.31 4.05 11.31
N PHE A 107 -10.93 5.28 10.98
CA PHE A 107 -10.99 6.44 11.85
C PHE A 107 -11.77 7.58 11.18
N PRO A 108 -13.12 7.51 11.14
CA PRO A 108 -13.96 8.51 10.46
C PRO A 108 -13.84 9.94 11.00
N SER A 109 -13.30 10.11 12.21
CA SER A 109 -13.02 11.41 12.80
C SER A 109 -11.78 12.11 12.19
N VAL A 110 -11.02 11.41 11.34
CA VAL A 110 -9.91 12.00 10.60
C VAL A 110 -10.43 12.92 9.50
N THR A 111 -10.12 14.19 9.62
CA THR A 111 -10.49 15.23 8.64
C THR A 111 -9.28 15.82 7.94
N LYS A 112 -8.07 15.32 8.23
CA LYS A 112 -6.82 15.91 7.79
C LYS A 112 -5.73 14.87 7.52
N ILE A 113 -5.05 15.02 6.38
CA ILE A 113 -3.81 14.33 6.01
C ILE A 113 -2.76 15.42 5.77
N SER A 114 -1.60 15.29 6.41
CA SER A 114 -0.53 16.28 6.35
C SER A 114 0.85 15.63 6.26
N GLY A 115 1.87 16.45 6.00
CA GLY A 115 3.28 16.06 6.08
C GLY A 115 3.96 16.72 7.27
N HIS A 116 5.05 16.16 7.78
CA HIS A 116 5.82 16.75 8.88
C HIS A 116 6.28 18.20 8.57
N ASN A 117 6.57 18.51 7.31
CA ASN A 117 6.95 19.84 6.82
C ASN A 117 5.90 20.94 7.10
N GLN A 118 4.66 20.59 7.43
CA GLN A 118 3.64 21.56 7.84
C GLN A 118 3.75 22.00 9.30
N TYR A 119 4.53 21.28 10.11
CA TYR A 119 4.66 21.51 11.56
C TYR A 119 6.09 21.80 12.01
N ALA A 120 7.07 21.59 11.14
CA ALA A 120 8.47 21.88 11.42
C ALA A 120 9.17 22.33 10.14
N ALA A 121 10.21 23.17 10.27
CA ALA A 121 11.10 23.57 9.18
C ALA A 121 11.99 22.39 8.74
N LYS A 122 11.37 21.38 8.13
CA LYS A 122 11.98 20.13 7.67
C LYS A 122 11.44 19.80 6.28
N ALA A 123 12.25 19.12 5.48
CA ALA A 123 11.82 18.68 4.15
C ALA A 123 10.82 17.51 4.20
N CYS A 124 10.92 16.65 5.22
CA CYS A 124 10.07 15.46 5.43
C CYS A 124 8.56 15.78 5.29
N PRO A 125 7.78 15.03 4.49
CA PRO A 125 8.08 13.76 3.84
C PRO A 125 8.71 13.91 2.44
N CYS A 126 9.35 15.03 2.14
CA CYS A 126 9.99 15.35 0.86
C CYS A 126 9.03 15.62 -0.31
N PHE A 127 7.73 15.71 -0.02
CA PHE A 127 6.67 16.17 -0.92
C PHE A 127 5.55 16.86 -0.12
N ASP A 128 4.57 17.43 -0.80
CA ASP A 128 3.38 18.02 -0.17
C ASP A 128 2.26 16.98 -0.02
N ALA A 129 2.28 16.27 1.12
CA ALA A 129 1.28 15.25 1.42
C ALA A 129 -0.15 15.80 1.56
N ARG A 130 -0.32 17.06 2.00
CA ARG A 130 -1.66 17.67 2.08
C ARG A 130 -2.22 17.84 0.69
N ARG A 131 -1.43 18.36 -0.26
CA ARG A 131 -1.86 18.56 -1.64
C ARG A 131 -2.09 17.23 -2.36
N GLU A 132 -1.16 16.28 -2.22
CA GLU A 132 -1.24 14.98 -2.89
C GLU A 132 -2.50 14.21 -2.47
N TYR A 133 -2.79 14.17 -1.17
CA TYR A 133 -3.90 13.39 -0.62
C TYR A 133 -5.18 14.19 -0.34
N ALA A 134 -5.24 15.46 -0.76
CA ALA A 134 -6.44 16.28 -0.60
C ALA A 134 -7.69 15.61 -1.21
N HIS A 135 -7.52 14.89 -2.31
CA HIS A 135 -8.60 14.19 -3.01
C HIS A 135 -9.22 13.04 -2.19
N LEU A 136 -8.46 12.46 -1.24
CA LEU A 136 -8.96 11.42 -0.34
C LEU A 136 -9.89 12.00 0.74
N LEU A 137 -9.71 13.28 1.10
CA LEU A 137 -10.55 13.99 2.06
C LEU A 137 -11.72 14.73 1.37
N ASN A 138 -11.50 15.22 0.15
CA ASN A 138 -12.41 16.08 -0.60
C ASN A 138 -13.12 15.33 -1.72
N ALA A 139 -13.68 14.18 -1.41
CA ALA A 139 -14.42 13.35 -2.34
C ALA A 139 -15.76 14.00 -2.84
N SER A 140 -15.73 15.25 -3.35
CA SER A 140 -16.86 15.92 -4.04
C SER A 140 -16.58 16.59 -5.41
N ALA A 141 -15.39 16.55 -6.03
CA ALA A 141 -15.18 17.07 -7.40
C ALA A 141 -14.92 15.98 -8.49
N PRO A 142 -15.47 16.13 -9.72
CA PRO A 142 -15.09 15.33 -10.90
C PRO A 142 -13.78 15.86 -11.51
N GLN A 143 -12.94 14.98 -12.05
CA GLN A 143 -11.74 15.38 -12.82
C GLN A 143 -12.02 15.37 -14.33
N PRO A 144 -11.48 16.33 -15.11
CA PRO A 144 -11.68 16.43 -16.55
C PRO A 144 -10.98 15.29 -17.29
N THR A 145 -11.64 14.76 -18.30
CA THR A 145 -11.16 13.71 -19.20
C THR A 145 -9.94 14.18 -20.01
N ALA A 146 -8.75 13.72 -19.64
CA ALA A 146 -7.59 13.76 -20.54
C ALA A 146 -7.73 12.63 -21.57
N ARG A 147 -7.67 12.98 -22.86
CA ARG A 147 -7.61 12.05 -23.99
C ARG A 147 -6.34 11.22 -23.90
N VAL A 148 -6.44 9.92 -24.10
CA VAL A 148 -5.28 9.04 -24.35
C VAL A 148 -5.51 8.33 -25.68
N GLU A 149 -4.51 8.46 -26.53
CA GLU A 149 -4.39 7.94 -27.90
C GLU A 149 -4.24 6.41 -27.93
N ASP A 150 -4.60 5.84 -29.08
CA ASP A 150 -4.47 4.47 -29.61
C ASP A 150 -4.07 3.34 -28.63
N VAL A 151 -5.09 2.61 -28.17
CA VAL A 151 -4.99 1.34 -27.43
C VAL A 151 -4.95 0.16 -28.43
N PRO A 152 -4.08 -0.85 -28.23
CA PRO A 152 -3.97 -1.99 -29.12
C PRO A 152 -5.27 -2.82 -29.18
N VAL A 153 -5.60 -3.31 -30.38
CA VAL A 153 -6.80 -4.09 -30.68
C VAL A 153 -6.86 -5.36 -29.83
N SER A 154 -7.97 -5.54 -29.10
CA SER A 154 -8.23 -6.65 -28.16
C SER A 154 -8.97 -7.86 -28.79
N GLY A 155 -9.22 -7.86 -30.11
CA GLY A 155 -9.76 -9.02 -30.83
C GLY A 155 -10.71 -8.67 -31.97
N THR A 156 -11.27 -9.69 -32.62
CA THR A 156 -12.34 -9.58 -33.62
C THR A 156 -13.70 -10.00 -33.05
N GLY A 157 -14.77 -9.43 -33.56
CA GLY A 157 -16.13 -9.82 -33.21
C GLY A 157 -17.08 -9.78 -34.40
N THR A 158 -18.05 -10.67 -34.41
CA THR A 158 -19.04 -10.80 -35.49
C THR A 158 -20.41 -10.35 -35.01
N VAL A 159 -21.04 -9.42 -35.75
CA VAL A 159 -22.38 -8.91 -35.43
C VAL A 159 -23.44 -10.01 -35.59
N THR A 160 -24.22 -10.28 -34.54
CA THR A 160 -25.23 -11.35 -34.53
C THR A 160 -26.66 -10.85 -34.79
N ALA A 161 -26.93 -9.55 -34.60
CA ALA A 161 -28.22 -8.92 -34.87
C ALA A 161 -28.42 -8.62 -36.36
N SER A 162 -29.68 -8.61 -36.83
CA SER A 162 -30.04 -8.28 -38.23
C SER A 162 -29.50 -6.92 -38.66
N THR A 163 -29.59 -5.94 -37.77
CA THR A 163 -29.02 -4.59 -37.90
C THR A 163 -28.62 -4.12 -36.51
N LEU A 164 -27.38 -3.68 -36.34
CA LEU A 164 -26.83 -3.20 -35.07
C LEU A 164 -26.35 -1.77 -35.21
N ASN A 165 -26.96 -0.86 -34.45
CA ASN A 165 -26.59 0.54 -34.46
C ASN A 165 -25.18 0.75 -33.87
N LEU A 166 -24.37 1.51 -34.59
CA LEU A 166 -23.11 2.06 -34.15
C LEU A 166 -23.36 3.45 -33.58
N ARG A 167 -22.94 3.68 -32.32
CA ARG A 167 -23.17 4.93 -31.59
C ARG A 167 -21.88 5.68 -31.28
N ASP A 168 -21.97 6.99 -31.10
CA ASP A 168 -20.83 7.83 -30.69
C ASP A 168 -20.48 7.74 -29.19
N ALA A 169 -21.38 7.17 -28.36
CA ALA A 169 -21.20 6.98 -26.93
C ALA A 169 -21.75 5.61 -26.45
N PRO A 170 -21.21 5.03 -25.35
CA PRO A 170 -21.61 3.71 -24.81
C PRO A 170 -22.90 3.79 -24.00
N ASN A 171 -23.97 4.31 -24.61
CA ASN A 171 -25.28 4.38 -23.97
C ASN A 171 -26.40 4.50 -25.02
N MET A 172 -27.64 4.24 -24.60
CA MET A 172 -28.81 4.27 -25.46
C MET A 172 -29.19 5.69 -25.96
N GLY A 173 -28.64 6.74 -25.35
CA GLY A 173 -28.83 8.14 -25.76
C GLY A 173 -27.74 8.67 -26.69
N GLY A 174 -26.69 7.87 -26.98
CA GLY A 174 -25.65 8.24 -27.94
C GLY A 174 -26.22 8.42 -29.34
N ARG A 175 -25.67 9.33 -30.12
CA ARG A 175 -26.13 9.58 -31.50
C ARG A 175 -25.82 8.34 -32.34
N ASP A 176 -26.81 7.90 -33.12
CA ASP A 176 -26.61 6.87 -34.14
C ASP A 176 -25.74 7.43 -35.27
N ILE A 177 -24.57 6.81 -35.47
CA ILE A 177 -23.56 7.24 -36.46
C ILE A 177 -23.40 6.23 -37.60
N GLY A 178 -24.17 5.14 -37.57
CA GLY A 178 -24.25 4.16 -38.65
C GLY A 178 -24.89 2.86 -38.18
N ASP A 179 -25.07 1.93 -39.10
CA ASP A 179 -25.67 0.62 -38.84
C ASP A 179 -24.79 -0.50 -39.39
N LEU A 180 -24.72 -1.61 -38.66
CA LEU A 180 -23.94 -2.79 -39.01
C LEU A 180 -24.87 -3.97 -39.33
N PRO A 181 -24.84 -4.50 -40.56
CA PRO A 181 -25.57 -5.70 -40.91
C PRO A 181 -25.09 -6.94 -40.13
N LYS A 182 -25.98 -7.93 -39.97
CA LYS A 182 -25.62 -9.25 -39.44
C LYS A 182 -24.45 -9.86 -40.19
N GLY A 183 -23.52 -10.46 -39.46
CA GLY A 183 -22.31 -11.09 -40.00
C GLY A 183 -21.15 -10.12 -40.26
N THR A 184 -21.34 -8.81 -40.01
CA THR A 184 -20.23 -7.85 -40.12
C THR A 184 -19.16 -8.19 -39.08
N VAL A 185 -17.93 -8.37 -39.55
CA VAL A 185 -16.75 -8.57 -38.70
C VAL A 185 -16.17 -7.21 -38.34
N VAL A 186 -16.02 -6.94 -37.05
CA VAL A 186 -15.50 -5.69 -36.50
C VAL A 186 -14.28 -5.96 -35.64
N SER A 187 -13.35 -5.00 -35.60
CA SER A 187 -12.23 -5.03 -34.66
C SER A 187 -12.69 -4.45 -33.32
N VAL A 188 -12.49 -5.15 -32.21
CA VAL A 188 -12.87 -4.73 -30.86
C VAL A 188 -11.63 -4.26 -30.13
N TYR A 189 -11.62 -3.02 -29.65
CA TYR A 189 -10.45 -2.41 -28.99
C TYR A 189 -10.79 -1.69 -27.68
N GLY A 190 -11.98 -1.93 -27.13
CA GLY A 190 -12.37 -1.45 -25.80
C GLY A 190 -13.76 -1.91 -25.40
N SER A 191 -14.10 -1.72 -24.14
CA SER A 191 -15.45 -1.96 -23.64
C SER A 191 -15.80 -1.08 -22.46
N ASP A 192 -17.08 -0.75 -22.33
CA ASP A 192 -17.65 0.00 -21.23
C ASP A 192 -19.00 -0.62 -20.86
N GLY A 193 -19.01 -1.45 -19.81
CA GLY A 193 -20.17 -2.26 -19.43
C GLY A 193 -20.68 -3.14 -20.57
N ASP A 194 -21.95 -2.90 -20.94
CA ASP A 194 -22.65 -3.60 -22.02
C ASP A 194 -22.29 -3.11 -23.42
N TRP A 195 -21.29 -2.26 -23.55
CA TRP A 195 -20.86 -1.68 -24.82
C TRP A 195 -19.46 -2.13 -25.19
N LEU A 196 -19.27 -2.43 -26.47
CA LEU A 196 -17.97 -2.67 -27.09
C LEU A 196 -17.61 -1.46 -27.94
N LYS A 197 -16.36 -1.01 -27.82
CA LYS A 197 -15.78 -0.03 -28.73
C LYS A 197 -15.16 -0.78 -29.91
N ILE A 198 -15.66 -0.48 -31.11
CA ILE A 198 -15.34 -1.23 -32.32
C ILE A 198 -14.90 -0.33 -33.47
N LYS A 199 -14.15 -0.90 -34.41
CA LYS A 199 -13.78 -0.29 -35.68
C LYS A 199 -14.36 -1.13 -36.80
N THR A 200 -15.12 -0.48 -37.66
CA THR A 200 -15.74 -1.11 -38.84
C THR A 200 -14.72 -1.31 -39.95
N PRO A 201 -14.95 -2.25 -40.91
CA PRO A 201 -14.11 -2.39 -42.09
C PRO A 201 -14.00 -1.11 -42.93
N ALA A 202 -15.04 -0.27 -42.91
CA ALA A 202 -15.07 1.02 -43.60
C ALA A 202 -14.29 2.13 -42.85
N GLY A 203 -13.70 1.83 -41.70
CA GLY A 203 -12.84 2.75 -40.93
C GLY A 203 -13.56 3.59 -39.89
N TYR A 204 -14.89 3.52 -39.79
CA TYR A 204 -15.66 4.22 -38.76
C TYR A 204 -15.51 3.54 -37.39
N GLU A 205 -15.43 4.37 -36.35
CA GLU A 205 -15.23 3.96 -34.96
C GLU A 205 -16.41 4.38 -34.10
N GLY A 206 -16.85 3.50 -33.19
CA GLY A 206 -17.98 3.78 -32.32
C GLY A 206 -18.28 2.65 -31.34
N TRP A 207 -19.42 2.75 -30.69
CA TRP A 207 -19.87 1.85 -29.64
C TRP A 207 -21.06 1.02 -30.10
N VAL A 208 -21.03 -0.28 -29.79
CA VAL A 208 -22.12 -1.22 -30.09
C VAL A 208 -22.44 -2.05 -28.86
N ALA A 209 -23.69 -2.50 -28.72
CA ALA A 209 -24.07 -3.32 -27.57
C ALA A 209 -23.42 -4.71 -27.66
N ARG A 210 -22.67 -5.09 -26.61
CA ARG A 210 -21.90 -6.34 -26.48
C ARG A 210 -22.73 -7.58 -26.78
N ARG A 211 -23.97 -7.63 -26.31
CA ARG A 211 -24.91 -8.75 -26.52
C ARG A 211 -25.17 -9.09 -28.00
N TYR A 212 -24.82 -8.20 -28.92
CA TYR A 212 -25.01 -8.39 -30.36
C TYR A 212 -23.72 -8.58 -31.14
N VAL A 213 -22.60 -8.83 -30.45
CA VAL A 213 -21.31 -9.13 -31.07
C VAL A 213 -20.75 -10.40 -30.45
N ALA A 214 -20.64 -11.44 -31.25
CA ALA A 214 -19.95 -12.66 -30.88
C ALA A 214 -18.45 -12.45 -31.08
N THR A 215 -17.70 -12.26 -30.00
CA THR A 215 -16.23 -12.17 -30.05
C THR A 215 -15.63 -13.56 -30.13
N ASP A 216 -14.57 -13.72 -30.91
CA ASP A 216 -13.78 -14.94 -30.94
C ASP A 216 -13.02 -15.05 -29.60
N ALA A 217 -13.69 -15.62 -28.59
CA ALA A 217 -13.01 -16.07 -27.39
C ALA A 217 -12.11 -17.24 -27.79
N ALA A 218 -10.84 -17.14 -27.43
CA ALA A 218 -9.81 -18.16 -27.64
C ALA A 218 -10.38 -19.56 -27.38
N GLY A 219 -10.22 -20.41 -28.40
CA GLY A 219 -10.71 -21.77 -28.41
C GLY A 219 -10.15 -22.60 -27.26
N SER A 220 -10.97 -23.57 -26.86
CA SER A 220 -10.61 -24.73 -26.07
C SER A 220 -9.35 -25.40 -26.61
N GLU A 221 -8.28 -25.40 -25.81
CA GLU A 221 -7.24 -26.42 -25.87
C GLU A 221 -7.23 -27.19 -24.54
N GLU A 222 -7.34 -28.51 -24.65
CA GLU A 222 -7.10 -29.46 -23.57
C GLU A 222 -5.64 -29.34 -23.10
N ASN A 223 -5.39 -28.46 -22.13
CA ASN A 223 -4.24 -28.57 -21.25
C ASN A 223 -4.76 -28.94 -19.86
N GLY A 224 -4.12 -29.90 -19.20
CA GLY A 224 -4.56 -30.53 -17.95
C GLY A 224 -4.59 -29.60 -16.72
N GLU A 225 -5.28 -28.47 -16.79
CA GLU A 225 -5.56 -27.59 -15.68
C GLU A 225 -6.80 -28.09 -14.91
N ASN A 226 -6.70 -28.13 -13.59
CA ASN A 226 -7.79 -28.53 -12.71
C ASN A 226 -8.99 -27.57 -12.92
N PRO A 227 -10.18 -28.05 -13.35
CA PRO A 227 -11.36 -27.20 -13.58
C PRO A 227 -11.81 -26.38 -12.37
N GLN A 228 -11.34 -26.73 -11.16
CA GLN A 228 -11.59 -26.00 -9.91
C GLN A 228 -10.76 -24.71 -9.78
N LEU A 229 -9.69 -24.56 -10.56
CA LEU A 229 -8.74 -23.45 -10.52
C LEU A 229 -8.91 -22.46 -11.70
N ALA A 230 -10.01 -22.58 -12.45
CA ALA A 230 -10.30 -21.70 -13.58
C ALA A 230 -11.32 -20.60 -13.22
N GLY A 231 -11.15 -19.43 -13.82
CA GLY A 231 -12.10 -18.32 -13.79
C GLY A 231 -11.94 -17.34 -12.63
N PRO A 232 -12.81 -16.31 -12.56
CA PRO A 232 -12.63 -15.13 -11.70
C PRO A 232 -12.48 -15.47 -10.21
N PHE A 233 -13.11 -16.55 -9.76
CA PHE A 233 -12.99 -16.98 -8.37
C PHE A 233 -11.58 -17.46 -8.02
N ALA A 234 -10.98 -18.29 -8.88
CA ALA A 234 -9.65 -18.84 -8.64
C ALA A 234 -8.56 -17.76 -8.70
N GLU A 235 -8.75 -16.77 -9.57
CA GLU A 235 -7.90 -15.58 -9.66
C GLU A 235 -8.02 -14.70 -8.41
N LYS A 236 -9.24 -14.53 -7.88
CA LYS A 236 -9.49 -13.58 -6.80
C LYS A 236 -9.34 -14.17 -5.39
N ALA A 237 -9.64 -15.45 -5.21
CA ALA A 237 -9.66 -16.08 -3.90
C ALA A 237 -8.34 -15.92 -3.13
N PRO A 238 -7.14 -16.14 -3.73
CA PRO A 238 -5.89 -16.09 -2.97
C PRO A 238 -5.63 -14.74 -2.30
N TRP A 239 -5.81 -13.63 -3.02
CA TRP A 239 -5.55 -12.31 -2.45
C TRP A 239 -6.64 -11.86 -1.47
N ILE A 240 -7.89 -12.29 -1.67
CA ILE A 240 -8.97 -12.03 -0.71
C ILE A 240 -8.66 -12.76 0.60
N ILE A 241 -8.22 -14.01 0.53
CA ILE A 241 -7.84 -14.82 1.70
C ILE A 241 -6.67 -14.15 2.44
N ALA A 242 -5.61 -13.76 1.73
CA ALA A 242 -4.48 -13.05 2.34
C ALA A 242 -4.93 -11.75 3.03
N SER A 243 -5.84 -11.00 2.41
CA SER A 243 -6.36 -9.76 2.98
C SER A 243 -7.22 -10.03 4.22
N LEU A 244 -8.11 -11.04 4.19
CA LEU A 244 -8.92 -11.42 5.36
C LEU A 244 -8.07 -11.90 6.54
N LEU A 245 -7.02 -12.70 6.30
CA LEU A 245 -6.09 -13.14 7.34
C LEU A 245 -5.37 -11.96 7.99
N ARG A 246 -5.00 -10.94 7.19
CA ARG A 246 -4.38 -9.71 7.68
C ARG A 246 -5.38 -8.86 8.48
N ASP A 247 -6.58 -8.66 7.93
CA ASP A 247 -7.53 -7.65 8.40
C ASP A 247 -8.46 -8.16 9.51
N ILE A 248 -8.58 -9.49 9.67
CA ILE A 248 -9.31 -10.16 10.74
C ILE A 248 -8.37 -11.15 11.47
N PRO A 249 -7.53 -10.68 12.41
CA PRO A 249 -6.53 -11.53 13.07
C PRO A 249 -7.09 -12.72 13.87
N ALA A 250 -8.41 -12.73 14.14
CA ALA A 250 -9.11 -13.83 14.79
C ALA A 250 -9.38 -15.01 13.84
N TRP A 251 -9.19 -14.84 12.53
CA TRP A 251 -9.45 -15.85 11.51
C TRP A 251 -8.17 -16.55 11.05
N GLY A 252 -8.27 -17.86 10.88
CA GLY A 252 -7.32 -18.68 10.14
C GLY A 252 -7.80 -18.96 8.70
N GLU A 253 -7.04 -19.78 7.98
CA GLU A 253 -7.30 -20.06 6.57
C GLU A 253 -8.69 -20.68 6.34
N GLU A 254 -9.07 -21.65 7.18
CA GLU A 254 -10.36 -22.34 7.11
C GLU A 254 -11.55 -21.39 7.35
N ASP A 255 -11.38 -20.35 8.18
CA ASP A 255 -12.40 -19.31 8.38
C ASP A 255 -12.62 -18.51 7.09
N CYS A 256 -11.52 -18.15 6.42
CA CYS A 256 -11.54 -17.46 5.13
C CYS A 256 -12.18 -18.34 4.05
N PHE A 257 -11.86 -19.63 3.98
CA PHE A 257 -12.49 -20.55 3.03
C PHE A 257 -13.99 -20.67 3.27
N GLY A 258 -14.44 -20.73 4.53
CA GLY A 258 -15.86 -20.74 4.88
C GLY A 258 -16.59 -19.46 4.43
N CYS A 259 -15.96 -18.29 4.61
CA CYS A 259 -16.44 -17.01 4.10
C CYS A 259 -16.55 -17.01 2.57
N LEU A 260 -15.46 -17.34 1.86
CA LEU A 260 -15.45 -17.35 0.39
C LEU A 260 -16.37 -18.42 -0.22
N GLY A 261 -16.63 -19.54 0.48
CA GLY A 261 -17.61 -20.53 0.06
C GLY A 261 -19.03 -19.95 -0.06
N ASN A 262 -19.40 -19.08 0.88
CA ASN A 262 -20.66 -18.35 0.82
C ASN A 262 -20.67 -17.33 -0.31
N LEU A 263 -19.67 -16.43 -0.35
CA LEU A 263 -19.60 -15.38 -1.37
C LEU A 263 -19.54 -15.95 -2.80
N GLY A 264 -18.81 -17.04 -3.00
CA GLY A 264 -18.72 -17.74 -4.28
C GLY A 264 -20.08 -18.30 -4.73
N HIS A 265 -20.89 -18.81 -3.81
CA HIS A 265 -22.25 -19.23 -4.13
C HIS A 265 -23.14 -18.03 -4.52
N GLU A 266 -23.13 -16.97 -3.72
CA GLU A 266 -23.99 -15.79 -3.92
C GLU A 266 -23.70 -15.06 -5.24
N SER A 267 -22.44 -14.98 -5.63
CA SER A 267 -21.98 -14.16 -6.76
C SER A 267 -21.55 -14.97 -7.99
N ASN A 268 -21.89 -16.26 -8.03
CA ASN A 268 -21.44 -17.19 -9.09
C ASN A 268 -19.92 -17.13 -9.31
N GLY A 269 -19.17 -17.29 -8.23
CA GLY A 269 -17.71 -17.25 -8.25
C GLY A 269 -17.13 -15.83 -8.37
N LEU A 270 -17.75 -14.83 -7.72
CA LEU A 270 -17.31 -13.43 -7.74
C LEU A 270 -17.33 -12.79 -9.15
N ALA A 271 -18.12 -13.38 -10.06
CA ALA A 271 -18.28 -12.96 -11.44
C ALA A 271 -19.54 -12.12 -11.65
N THR A 272 -20.60 -12.41 -10.88
CA THR A 272 -21.90 -11.77 -11.01
C THR A 272 -22.13 -10.80 -9.85
N MET A 273 -22.14 -9.49 -10.15
CA MET A 273 -22.36 -8.44 -9.15
C MET A 273 -23.84 -8.08 -8.96
N GLN A 274 -24.73 -8.37 -9.90
CA GLN A 274 -26.13 -8.02 -9.84
C GLN A 274 -26.98 -9.29 -9.95
N GLU A 275 -27.96 -9.46 -9.07
CA GLU A 275 -28.90 -10.58 -9.13
C GLU A 275 -29.59 -10.63 -10.50
N ILE A 276 -29.61 -11.82 -11.13
CA ILE A 276 -30.04 -12.02 -12.51
C ILE A 276 -31.57 -11.94 -12.64
N SER A 277 -32.33 -12.34 -11.61
CA SER A 277 -33.81 -12.39 -11.64
C SER A 277 -34.44 -12.11 -10.27
N PRO A 278 -34.40 -10.85 -9.78
CA PRO A 278 -35.01 -10.53 -8.50
C PRO A 278 -36.52 -10.73 -8.51
N SER A 279 -37.02 -11.48 -7.54
CA SER A 279 -38.46 -11.74 -7.38
C SER A 279 -39.26 -10.47 -7.03
N SER A 280 -38.63 -9.46 -6.43
CA SER A 280 -39.16 -8.11 -6.22
C SER A 280 -38.05 -7.11 -5.88
N GLY A 281 -38.28 -5.82 -6.13
CA GLY A 281 -37.32 -4.75 -5.84
C GLY A 281 -36.10 -4.77 -6.77
N ARG A 282 -34.96 -4.27 -6.28
CA ARG A 282 -33.70 -4.14 -7.07
C ARG A 282 -32.85 -5.42 -7.06
N GLY A 283 -33.16 -6.37 -6.19
CA GLY A 283 -32.39 -7.59 -5.97
C GLY A 283 -31.10 -7.42 -5.17
N GLY A 284 -30.37 -8.51 -5.04
CA GLY A 284 -29.02 -8.58 -4.48
C GLY A 284 -27.99 -7.86 -5.33
N TYR A 285 -26.99 -7.26 -4.68
CA TYR A 285 -25.87 -6.62 -5.36
C TYR A 285 -24.56 -6.85 -4.60
N GLY A 286 -23.45 -6.97 -5.33
CA GLY A 286 -22.12 -7.26 -4.82
C GLY A 286 -21.85 -8.74 -4.50
N TRP A 287 -20.66 -9.03 -3.98
CA TRP A 287 -20.21 -10.39 -3.69
C TRP A 287 -21.10 -11.14 -2.69
N ALA A 288 -21.59 -10.44 -1.67
CA ALA A 288 -22.49 -11.00 -0.67
C ALA A 288 -23.98 -10.82 -1.03
N GLN A 289 -24.28 -10.41 -2.27
CA GLN A 289 -25.64 -10.16 -2.76
C GLN A 289 -26.48 -9.33 -1.75
N TRP A 290 -25.94 -8.20 -1.30
CA TRP A 290 -26.64 -7.33 -0.35
C TRP A 290 -28.01 -6.92 -0.91
N THR A 291 -29.06 -7.11 -0.11
CA THR A 291 -30.45 -6.78 -0.45
C THR A 291 -31.02 -5.72 0.50
N GLY A 292 -32.11 -5.06 0.07
CA GLY A 292 -32.86 -4.09 0.88
C GLY A 292 -31.96 -3.03 1.52
N ALA A 293 -32.15 -2.79 2.83
CA ALA A 293 -31.38 -1.80 3.57
C ALA A 293 -29.86 -2.03 3.58
N ARG A 294 -29.40 -3.29 3.47
CA ARG A 294 -27.96 -3.59 3.37
C ARG A 294 -27.41 -3.20 2.01
N ARG A 295 -28.20 -3.34 0.95
CA ARG A 295 -27.84 -2.82 -0.38
C ARG A 295 -27.76 -1.30 -0.38
N ASP A 296 -28.75 -0.64 0.20
CA ASP A 296 -28.76 0.82 0.30
C ASP A 296 -27.55 1.31 1.12
N ALA A 297 -27.19 0.59 2.20
CA ALA A 297 -25.99 0.85 2.97
C ALA A 297 -24.71 0.62 2.15
N PHE A 298 -24.62 -0.45 1.35
CA PHE A 298 -23.48 -0.69 0.47
C PHE A 298 -23.32 0.42 -0.56
N GLU A 299 -24.38 0.77 -1.26
CA GLU A 299 -24.37 1.80 -2.29
C GLU A 299 -24.10 3.19 -1.70
N ALA A 300 -24.63 3.48 -0.52
CA ALA A 300 -24.28 4.68 0.22
C ALA A 300 -22.82 4.67 0.64
N TRP A 301 -22.32 3.56 1.18
CA TRP A 301 -20.93 3.41 1.60
C TRP A 301 -19.96 3.60 0.43
N CYS A 302 -20.28 3.02 -0.73
CA CYS A 302 -19.57 3.20 -1.99
C CYS A 302 -19.63 4.64 -2.49
N ARG A 303 -20.81 5.27 -2.47
CA ARG A 303 -21.00 6.67 -2.88
C ARG A 303 -20.20 7.61 -1.99
N ASP A 304 -20.26 7.43 -0.68
CA ASP A 304 -19.55 8.24 0.31
C ASP A 304 -18.03 8.11 0.18
N ARG A 305 -17.55 6.97 -0.34
CA ARG A 305 -16.12 6.66 -0.51
C ARG A 305 -15.63 6.69 -1.95
N ARG A 306 -16.51 7.02 -2.91
CA ARG A 306 -16.25 7.01 -4.36
C ARG A 306 -15.68 5.70 -4.89
N LEU A 307 -16.12 4.59 -4.32
CA LEU A 307 -15.74 3.28 -4.82
C LEU A 307 -16.76 2.84 -5.86
N PRO A 308 -16.33 2.35 -7.04
CA PRO A 308 -17.25 1.76 -8.00
C PRO A 308 -17.93 0.55 -7.32
N PRO A 309 -19.26 0.50 -7.20
CA PRO A 309 -19.92 -0.59 -6.46
C PRO A 309 -19.67 -1.99 -7.06
N ASN A 310 -19.23 -2.06 -8.32
CA ASN A 310 -18.83 -3.27 -9.01
C ASN A 310 -17.32 -3.60 -8.91
N SER A 311 -16.52 -2.79 -8.21
CA SER A 311 -15.11 -3.09 -8.01
C SER A 311 -14.92 -4.09 -6.88
N ASP A 312 -13.91 -4.95 -6.99
CA ASP A 312 -13.62 -5.89 -5.91
C ASP A 312 -13.16 -5.15 -4.64
N ASP A 313 -12.54 -3.97 -4.75
CA ASP A 313 -12.24 -3.09 -3.60
C ASP A 313 -13.51 -2.70 -2.83
N ALA A 314 -14.54 -2.23 -3.53
CA ALA A 314 -15.80 -1.85 -2.92
C ALA A 314 -16.41 -3.02 -2.15
N ASN A 315 -16.44 -4.19 -2.79
CA ASN A 315 -17.02 -5.40 -2.23
C ASN A 315 -16.22 -5.91 -1.04
N TYR A 316 -14.90 -5.97 -1.15
CA TYR A 316 -14.01 -6.40 -0.07
C TYR A 316 -14.11 -5.49 1.15
N TYR A 317 -13.98 -4.17 0.97
CA TYR A 317 -13.96 -3.25 2.11
C TYR A 317 -15.33 -3.08 2.75
N PHE A 318 -16.43 -3.20 2.00
CA PHE A 318 -17.76 -3.19 2.60
C PHE A 318 -18.04 -4.48 3.38
N LEU A 319 -17.63 -5.65 2.86
CA LEU A 319 -17.64 -6.91 3.61
C LEU A 319 -16.87 -6.77 4.93
N LEU A 320 -15.63 -6.26 4.87
CA LEU A 320 -14.81 -6.03 6.06
C LEU A 320 -15.47 -5.03 7.02
N HIS A 321 -16.06 -3.95 6.50
CA HIS A 321 -16.77 -2.96 7.29
C HIS A 321 -17.91 -3.60 8.08
N GLU A 322 -18.75 -4.41 7.46
CA GLU A 322 -19.84 -5.11 8.16
C GLU A 322 -19.29 -6.12 9.18
N LEU A 323 -18.31 -6.95 8.80
CA LEU A 323 -17.70 -7.94 9.70
C LEU A 323 -17.03 -7.33 10.93
N LEU A 324 -16.63 -6.05 10.89
CA LEU A 324 -16.06 -5.35 12.02
C LEU A 324 -17.07 -4.46 12.77
N THR A 325 -18.27 -4.26 12.21
CA THR A 325 -19.28 -3.34 12.76
C THR A 325 -20.65 -3.99 12.93
N SER A 326 -21.56 -3.84 11.95
CA SER A 326 -22.95 -4.29 11.98
C SER A 326 -23.08 -5.81 12.13
N GLU A 327 -22.13 -6.56 11.56
CA GLU A 327 -22.07 -8.03 11.56
C GLU A 327 -20.90 -8.57 12.38
N LYS A 328 -20.40 -7.80 13.35
CA LYS A 328 -19.25 -8.20 14.20
C LYS A 328 -19.39 -9.52 14.94
N ARG A 329 -20.61 -10.03 15.11
CA ARG A 329 -20.88 -11.36 15.71
C ARG A 329 -20.41 -12.51 14.81
N THR A 330 -20.29 -12.29 13.51
CA THR A 330 -19.90 -13.30 12.53
C THR A 330 -18.47 -13.77 12.76
N VAL A 331 -17.55 -12.85 13.04
CA VAL A 331 -16.13 -13.17 13.24
C VAL A 331 -15.92 -14.26 14.32
N PRO A 332 -16.38 -14.09 15.58
CA PRO A 332 -16.22 -15.12 16.60
C PRO A 332 -17.06 -16.37 16.35
N ALA A 333 -18.23 -16.25 15.70
CA ALA A 333 -19.06 -17.42 15.37
C ALA A 333 -18.38 -18.35 14.35
N VAL A 334 -17.77 -17.76 13.32
CA VAL A 334 -16.98 -18.49 12.32
C VAL A 334 -15.75 -19.08 13.00
N ALA A 335 -14.97 -18.28 13.73
CA ALA A 335 -13.76 -18.74 14.43
C ALA A 335 -14.03 -19.93 15.37
N ALA A 336 -15.18 -19.97 16.04
CA ALA A 336 -15.55 -21.05 16.96
C ALA A 336 -16.03 -22.34 16.26
N ALA A 337 -16.49 -22.28 15.01
CA ALA A 337 -17.02 -23.44 14.32
C ALA A 337 -15.92 -24.44 13.91
N ALA A 338 -16.23 -25.74 13.89
CA ALA A 338 -15.25 -26.78 13.61
C ALA A 338 -15.23 -27.18 12.13
N GLY A 339 -14.04 -27.19 11.54
CA GLY A 339 -13.80 -27.63 10.15
C GLY A 339 -14.42 -26.72 9.08
N ARG A 340 -13.90 -26.78 7.85
CA ARG A 340 -14.29 -25.93 6.71
C ARG A 340 -15.80 -25.75 6.57
N TYR A 341 -16.52 -26.86 6.51
CA TYR A 341 -17.97 -26.83 6.28
C TYR A 341 -18.71 -26.28 7.50
N GLY A 342 -18.20 -26.50 8.71
CA GLY A 342 -18.68 -25.81 9.91
C GLY A 342 -18.52 -24.30 9.80
N LYS A 343 -17.40 -23.82 9.27
CA LYS A 343 -17.16 -22.39 8.99
C LYS A 343 -18.15 -21.85 7.96
N VAL A 344 -18.40 -22.57 6.87
CA VAL A 344 -19.42 -22.23 5.84
C VAL A 344 -20.77 -21.99 6.50
N ARG A 345 -21.21 -22.91 7.36
CA ARG A 345 -22.52 -22.84 8.03
C ARG A 345 -22.59 -21.73 9.06
N ALA A 346 -21.50 -21.50 9.80
CA ALA A 346 -21.42 -20.41 10.75
C ALA A 346 -21.49 -19.04 10.06
N PHE A 347 -20.80 -18.87 8.93
CA PHE A 347 -20.86 -17.64 8.14
C PHE A 347 -22.25 -17.46 7.54
N GLU A 348 -22.84 -18.52 6.98
CA GLU A 348 -24.21 -18.49 6.46
C GLU A 348 -25.21 -18.06 7.54
N ALA A 349 -25.18 -18.69 8.72
CA ALA A 349 -26.12 -18.40 9.78
C ALA A 349 -25.93 -17.01 10.40
N ALA A 350 -24.68 -16.54 10.48
CA ALA A 350 -24.36 -15.28 11.13
C ALA A 350 -24.43 -14.06 10.20
N PHE A 351 -24.08 -14.21 8.91
CA PHE A 351 -23.92 -13.10 7.96
C PHE A 351 -24.94 -13.12 6.80
N GLU A 352 -24.98 -14.20 6.02
CA GLU A 352 -25.83 -14.28 4.80
C GLU A 352 -27.31 -14.42 5.14
N ARG A 353 -27.66 -15.37 6.00
CA ARG A 353 -29.02 -15.67 6.45
C ARG A 353 -29.97 -15.90 5.26
N ALA A 354 -29.50 -16.63 4.25
CA ALA A 354 -30.23 -16.91 3.02
C ALA A 354 -31.50 -17.73 3.30
N GLY A 355 -32.57 -17.53 2.52
CA GLY A 355 -33.79 -18.32 2.66
C GLY A 355 -33.58 -19.80 2.29
N VAL A 356 -32.87 -20.04 1.19
CA VAL A 356 -32.46 -21.38 0.74
C VAL A 356 -30.93 -21.47 0.82
N LYS A 357 -30.44 -22.48 1.54
CA LYS A 357 -29.04 -22.49 1.99
C LYS A 357 -28.04 -23.00 0.97
N HIS A 358 -28.41 -23.95 0.10
CA HIS A 358 -27.51 -24.52 -0.92
C HIS A 358 -26.11 -24.93 -0.39
N PHE A 359 -26.04 -25.59 0.77
CA PHE A 359 -24.76 -25.91 1.44
C PHE A 359 -23.79 -26.71 0.57
N GLU A 360 -24.28 -27.62 -0.28
CA GLU A 360 -23.40 -28.36 -1.20
C GLU A 360 -22.62 -27.45 -2.14
N SER A 361 -23.28 -26.45 -2.74
CA SER A 361 -22.62 -25.49 -3.61
C SER A 361 -21.64 -24.60 -2.83
N ARG A 362 -22.01 -24.17 -1.61
CA ARG A 362 -21.11 -23.38 -0.76
C ARG A 362 -19.87 -24.16 -0.31
N ASP A 363 -20.06 -25.43 0.06
CA ASP A 363 -18.98 -26.34 0.45
C ASP A 363 -18.03 -26.55 -0.75
N GLN A 364 -18.55 -26.73 -1.98
CA GLN A 364 -17.74 -26.79 -3.21
C GLN A 364 -16.94 -25.51 -3.47
N TRP A 365 -17.52 -24.32 -3.26
CA TRP A 365 -16.78 -23.06 -3.38
C TRP A 365 -15.72 -22.87 -2.30
N ALA A 366 -15.97 -23.35 -1.08
CA ALA A 366 -14.97 -23.35 -0.01
C ALA A 366 -13.79 -24.26 -0.34
N ASP A 367 -14.04 -25.42 -0.95
CA ASP A 367 -12.98 -26.32 -1.43
C ASP A 367 -12.17 -25.70 -2.56
N ARG A 368 -12.82 -25.00 -3.50
CA ARG A 368 -12.13 -24.22 -4.55
C ARG A 368 -11.25 -23.12 -3.95
N ALA A 369 -11.72 -22.43 -2.91
CA ALA A 369 -10.93 -21.40 -2.23
C ALA A 369 -9.68 -21.99 -1.58
N ALA A 370 -9.81 -23.15 -0.90
CA ALA A 370 -8.69 -23.86 -0.31
C ALA A 370 -7.70 -24.37 -1.37
N ALA A 371 -8.20 -24.89 -2.49
CA ALA A 371 -7.37 -25.34 -3.61
C ALA A 371 -6.59 -24.17 -4.22
N ALA A 372 -7.26 -23.06 -4.51
CA ALA A 372 -6.64 -21.84 -5.06
C ALA A 372 -5.60 -21.26 -4.11
N TRP A 373 -5.87 -21.20 -2.81
CA TRP A 373 -4.92 -20.73 -1.80
C TRP A 373 -3.65 -21.59 -1.73
N LYS A 374 -3.82 -22.91 -1.81
CA LYS A 374 -2.72 -23.87 -1.76
C LYS A 374 -1.84 -23.81 -3.01
N SER A 375 -2.43 -23.58 -4.18
CA SER A 375 -1.70 -23.48 -5.45
C SER A 375 -1.14 -22.09 -5.73
N ALA A 376 -1.60 -21.06 -5.03
CA ALA A 376 -1.22 -19.68 -5.31
C ALA A 376 0.24 -19.37 -4.99
N THR A 377 0.91 -18.68 -5.92
CA THR A 377 2.23 -18.09 -5.69
C THR A 377 2.14 -16.92 -4.71
N PRO A 378 3.27 -16.46 -4.12
CA PRO A 378 3.29 -15.26 -3.29
C PRO A 378 2.67 -14.05 -3.98
N GLU A 379 2.91 -13.86 -5.27
CA GLU A 379 2.41 -12.74 -6.07
C GLU A 379 0.89 -12.79 -6.21
N GLN A 380 0.32 -13.98 -6.42
CA GLN A 380 -1.14 -14.17 -6.52
C GLN A 380 -1.88 -13.93 -5.20
N LYS A 381 -1.17 -13.98 -4.07
CA LYS A 381 -1.70 -13.63 -2.75
C LYS A 381 -1.70 -12.13 -2.48
N ILE A 382 -1.16 -11.33 -3.40
CA ILE A 382 -1.21 -9.87 -3.37
C ILE A 382 -2.47 -9.41 -4.12
N ALA A 383 -3.20 -8.45 -3.56
CA ALA A 383 -4.42 -7.93 -4.20
C ALA A 383 -4.10 -7.31 -5.58
N PRO A 384 -4.86 -7.63 -6.65
CA PRO A 384 -4.58 -7.20 -8.02
C PRO A 384 -4.79 -5.69 -8.24
N PHE A 385 -5.38 -4.98 -7.27
CA PHE A 385 -5.35 -3.53 -7.24
C PHE A 385 -3.96 -3.08 -6.78
N GLY A 386 -3.10 -2.78 -7.75
CA GLY A 386 -1.75 -2.27 -7.51
C GLY A 386 -0.59 -3.08 -8.09
N ALA A 387 -0.80 -4.04 -8.99
CA ALA A 387 0.31 -4.73 -9.69
C ALA A 387 0.08 -4.82 -11.21
N LYS A 388 0.90 -4.10 -11.98
CA LYS A 388 1.30 -4.54 -13.33
C LYS A 388 2.79 -4.86 -13.29
N GLU A 389 3.13 -6.01 -13.84
CA GLU A 389 4.47 -6.55 -14.11
C GLU A 389 5.65 -5.60 -13.89
N VAL A 390 6.53 -5.98 -12.96
CA VAL A 390 7.96 -5.72 -13.13
C VAL A 390 8.48 -6.77 -14.10
N VAL A 391 8.60 -6.40 -15.38
CA VAL A 391 9.53 -7.11 -16.26
C VAL A 391 10.91 -6.86 -15.68
N VAL A 392 11.47 -7.85 -14.99
CA VAL A 392 12.85 -7.80 -14.51
C VAL A 392 13.74 -7.86 -15.75
N PRO A 393 14.50 -6.82 -16.10
CA PRO A 393 15.51 -6.96 -17.14
C PRO A 393 16.51 -8.01 -16.65
N ALA A 394 16.85 -8.98 -17.51
CA ALA A 394 17.89 -9.96 -17.21
C ALA A 394 19.14 -9.25 -16.67
N GLU A 395 19.68 -9.76 -15.56
CA GLU A 395 20.86 -9.21 -14.90
C GLU A 395 21.95 -8.90 -15.92
N PRO A 396 22.52 -7.68 -15.93
CA PRO A 396 23.77 -7.47 -16.65
C PRO A 396 24.81 -8.38 -16.00
N LYS A 397 25.42 -9.26 -16.80
CA LYS A 397 26.55 -10.08 -16.38
C LYS A 397 27.58 -9.16 -15.70
N ASN A 398 27.81 -9.39 -14.41
CA ASN A 398 28.77 -8.65 -13.61
C ASN A 398 30.14 -8.62 -14.29
N GLU A 399 30.53 -7.46 -14.83
CA GLU A 399 31.94 -7.14 -14.93
C GLU A 399 32.38 -6.60 -13.57
N ALA A 400 33.32 -7.31 -12.93
CA ALA A 400 33.81 -7.01 -11.60
C ALA A 400 34.22 -5.53 -11.44
N SER A 401 33.84 -4.96 -10.29
CA SER A 401 34.21 -3.62 -9.85
C SER A 401 35.73 -3.41 -9.86
N PRO A 402 36.25 -2.21 -10.22
CA PRO A 402 37.68 -1.90 -10.20
C PRO A 402 38.38 -2.11 -8.84
N VAL A 403 37.62 -2.23 -7.75
CA VAL A 403 38.13 -2.47 -6.40
C VAL A 403 38.48 -3.95 -6.17
N GLU A 404 37.86 -4.88 -6.88
CA GLU A 404 38.13 -6.32 -6.75
C GLU A 404 39.31 -6.80 -7.63
N LYS A 405 39.71 -6.02 -8.65
CA LYS A 405 40.91 -6.29 -9.46
C LYS A 405 42.24 -5.97 -8.75
N ALA A 406 42.22 -5.32 -7.60
CA ALA A 406 43.44 -4.94 -6.87
C ALA A 406 43.83 -5.91 -5.73
N ILE A 407 43.00 -6.92 -5.42
CA ILE A 407 43.26 -7.89 -4.33
C ILE A 407 43.63 -9.28 -4.86
N GLY A 408 43.49 -9.53 -6.16
CA GLY A 408 43.70 -10.84 -6.80
C GLY A 408 45.12 -11.15 -7.31
N ALA A 409 46.08 -10.23 -7.21
CA ALA A 409 47.45 -10.46 -7.70
C ALA A 409 48.46 -10.51 -6.57
N GLY A 410 48.75 -11.72 -6.08
CA GLY A 410 49.99 -11.98 -5.33
C GLY A 410 49.81 -12.75 -4.03
N LYS A 411 49.54 -14.07 -4.10
CA LYS A 411 49.97 -15.02 -3.06
C LYS A 411 50.33 -16.36 -3.69
N GLY A 412 51.61 -16.74 -3.56
CA GLY A 412 52.05 -18.10 -3.81
C GLY A 412 53.56 -18.26 -4.08
N ALA A 413 54.40 -18.07 -3.06
CA ALA A 413 55.60 -18.89 -2.81
C ALA A 413 56.32 -18.42 -1.55
N ALA A 414 56.88 -19.38 -0.81
CA ALA A 414 57.23 -19.31 0.59
C ALA A 414 58.72 -19.06 0.87
N SER A 415 58.99 -18.84 2.16
CA SER A 415 60.23 -19.07 2.90
C SER A 415 61.31 -17.97 2.90
N GLY A 416 61.92 -17.79 4.08
CA GLY A 416 63.16 -17.03 4.25
C GLY A 416 63.11 -16.09 5.46
N ALA A 417 63.64 -16.53 6.59
CA ALA A 417 64.04 -15.69 7.71
C ALA A 417 65.05 -14.61 7.26
N VAL A 418 65.18 -13.51 8.00
CA VAL A 418 66.41 -12.95 8.62
C VAL A 418 66.09 -11.54 9.19
N ALA A 419 66.73 -11.23 10.31
CA ALA A 419 66.67 -9.99 11.08
C ALA A 419 67.25 -8.74 10.37
N GLY A 420 66.91 -7.55 10.90
CA GLY A 420 67.84 -6.41 10.95
C GLY A 420 67.42 -5.09 10.29
N VAL A 421 67.34 -4.04 11.13
CA VAL A 421 68.06 -2.75 10.97
C VAL A 421 67.61 -1.74 9.88
N THR A 422 67.01 -0.66 10.40
CA THR A 422 67.14 0.79 10.09
C THR A 422 66.84 1.43 8.72
N THR A 423 66.27 2.63 8.89
CA THR A 423 66.41 3.91 8.15
C THR A 423 65.63 4.15 6.86
N GLY A 424 64.80 5.20 6.94
CA GLY A 424 64.99 6.38 6.10
C GLY A 424 64.08 6.48 4.89
N GLY A 425 63.10 7.38 4.95
CA GLY A 425 62.27 7.74 3.80
C GLY A 425 61.23 8.79 4.14
N ALA A 426 61.68 9.97 4.55
CA ALA A 426 60.84 11.15 4.71
C ALA A 426 60.35 11.63 3.34
N ILE A 427 59.04 11.86 3.21
CA ILE A 427 58.51 12.80 2.22
C ILE A 427 57.94 13.99 2.99
N VAL A 428 58.51 15.12 2.62
CA VAL A 428 58.32 16.49 3.10
C VAL A 428 56.87 16.92 2.90
N LEU A 429 56.22 17.33 3.99
CA LEU A 429 55.16 18.34 3.92
C LEU A 429 55.56 19.50 4.84
N ILE A 430 55.71 20.64 4.18
CA ILE A 430 56.20 21.91 4.67
C ILE A 430 55.19 22.42 5.70
N GLY A 431 55.67 22.76 6.90
CA GLY A 431 54.86 23.37 7.94
C GLY A 431 54.55 24.82 7.64
N THR A 432 53.46 25.30 8.25
CA THR A 432 53.48 26.52 9.06
C THR A 432 52.34 26.44 10.06
N THR A 433 52.70 26.38 11.34
CA THR A 433 51.85 26.71 12.47
C THR A 433 51.83 28.23 12.65
N MET A 434 50.64 28.83 12.69
CA MET A 434 50.40 30.08 13.41
C MET A 434 48.94 30.07 13.91
N GLY A 435 48.77 30.31 15.22
CA GLY A 435 47.49 30.25 15.95
C GLY A 435 46.49 31.32 15.53
N TRP A 436 45.19 30.97 15.48
CA TRP A 436 44.10 31.22 16.47
C TRP A 436 43.52 32.66 16.34
N LEU A 437 42.25 32.93 15.97
CA LEU A 437 40.97 32.66 16.66
C LEU A 437 39.73 33.19 15.83
N PRO A 438 38.44 33.09 16.27
CA PRO A 438 37.25 32.81 15.46
C PRO A 438 36.40 34.07 15.09
N PRO A 439 35.30 33.93 14.32
CA PRO A 439 34.40 35.04 14.03
C PRO A 439 33.15 34.99 14.93
N GLU A 440 32.85 36.06 15.68
CA GLU A 440 31.45 36.39 16.02
C GLU A 440 31.19 37.91 16.02
N ALA A 441 30.15 38.27 15.27
CA ALA A 441 29.18 39.36 15.40
C ALA A 441 29.60 40.84 15.52
N ASN A 442 29.17 41.61 14.51
CA ASN A 442 28.95 43.05 14.48
C ASN A 442 28.06 43.56 15.64
N THR A 443 28.46 44.64 16.32
CA THR A 443 27.83 45.98 16.19
C THR A 443 28.52 47.06 17.06
N ALA A 444 28.53 48.27 16.50
CA ALA A 444 28.59 49.60 17.16
C ALA A 444 29.96 50.25 17.50
N MET A 445 30.28 51.24 16.65
CA MET A 445 30.64 52.64 16.98
C MET A 445 32.00 53.00 17.61
N PHE A 446 32.76 53.76 16.82
CA PHE A 446 33.65 54.89 17.14
C PHE A 446 34.85 54.72 18.09
N GLY A 447 36.04 55.05 17.54
CA GLY A 447 36.97 55.97 18.22
C GLY A 447 38.29 55.40 18.74
N ALA A 448 39.35 55.64 17.95
CA ALA A 448 40.70 56.02 18.36
C ALA A 448 41.50 55.19 19.39
N ALA A 449 42.53 54.54 18.84
CA ALA A 449 43.95 54.68 19.21
C ALA A 449 44.48 54.22 20.59
N VAL A 450 45.31 53.16 20.49
CA VAL A 450 46.70 53.05 20.99
C VAL A 450 46.93 52.65 22.47
N THR A 451 47.84 51.66 22.57
CA THR A 451 48.68 51.23 23.71
C THR A 451 48.10 50.38 24.84
N GLY A 452 48.80 49.26 25.09
CA GLY A 452 49.08 48.81 26.46
C GLY A 452 48.58 47.41 26.80
N VAL A 453 49.52 46.48 26.98
CA VAL A 453 49.32 45.06 27.31
C VAL A 453 48.76 44.86 28.73
N LEU A 454 47.94 43.81 28.84
CA LEU A 454 47.15 43.32 29.97
C LEU A 454 47.92 42.97 31.27
N THR A 455 47.24 43.19 32.40
CA THR A 455 47.46 42.53 33.69
C THR A 455 46.13 41.91 34.19
N GLY A 456 46.24 40.80 34.96
CA GLY A 456 45.22 40.31 35.92
C GLY A 456 44.26 39.23 35.38
N PHE A 457 44.40 37.96 35.77
CA PHE A 457 43.97 37.28 37.02
C PHE A 457 42.45 36.98 37.15
N SER A 458 42.17 35.67 37.16
CA SER A 458 41.47 34.91 38.21
C SER A 458 39.94 34.68 38.20
N SER A 459 39.61 33.43 38.59
CA SER A 459 38.45 33.00 39.41
C SER A 459 37.10 32.89 38.68
N PHE A 460 36.16 31.96 38.94
CA PHE A 460 35.80 31.08 40.09
C PHE A 460 34.67 30.13 39.55
N VAL A 461 34.46 28.85 39.92
CA VAL A 461 33.53 28.31 40.95
C VAL A 461 33.24 26.80 40.71
N MET A 462 33.37 25.97 41.77
CA MET A 462 32.58 24.81 42.29
C MET A 462 31.98 23.73 41.35
N ALA A 463 31.81 22.45 41.73
CA ALA A 463 31.46 21.90 43.05
C ALA A 463 31.79 20.39 43.22
N VAL A 464 31.85 19.98 44.48
CA VAL A 464 32.22 18.68 45.07
C VAL A 464 30.98 17.90 45.55
N ILE A 465 31.03 16.56 45.52
CA ILE A 465 30.28 15.67 46.45
C ILE A 465 31.22 14.58 46.98
N GLY A 466 31.45 14.59 48.30
CA GLY A 466 31.83 13.42 49.13
C GLY A 466 30.61 13.01 49.98
N SER A 467 30.56 11.94 50.78
CA SER A 467 31.60 11.14 51.45
C SER A 467 30.96 9.88 52.05
N TYR A 468 31.77 8.89 52.44
CA TYR A 468 31.40 7.80 53.35
C TYR A 468 32.51 7.61 54.40
N ARG A 469 32.18 7.76 55.69
CA ARG A 469 32.63 6.91 56.83
C ARG A 469 32.10 7.43 58.18
N ALA A 470 31.70 6.48 59.01
CA ALA A 470 31.13 6.58 60.36
C ALA A 470 32.23 6.49 61.45
N PRO A 471 31.91 6.25 62.75
CA PRO A 471 31.06 7.00 63.69
C PRO A 471 31.79 7.28 65.04
N ALA A 472 31.16 8.06 65.94
CA ALA A 472 30.94 7.68 67.37
C ALA A 472 30.48 8.88 68.26
N ASN A 473 29.42 8.59 69.04
CA ASN A 473 29.08 8.99 70.41
C ASN A 473 28.99 10.46 70.84
N GLY A 474 27.77 10.87 71.23
CA GLY A 474 27.38 10.85 72.66
C GLY A 474 27.14 12.21 73.34
N GLY A 475 25.87 12.45 73.74
CA GLY A 475 25.41 13.23 74.91
C GLY A 475 25.72 14.74 74.91
N ASN A 476 24.80 15.66 75.20
CA ASN A 476 23.55 15.66 75.94
C ASN A 476 22.72 16.87 75.46
#